data_AF-A0A528APP7-F1
#
_entry.id   AF-A0A528APP7-F1
#
_cell.length_a   1.000
_cell.length_b   1.000
_cell.length_c   1.000
_cell.angle_alpha   90.00
_cell.angle_beta   90.00
_cell.angle_gamma   90.00
#
_symmetry.space_group_name_H-M   'P 1'
#
loop_
_entity.id
_entity.type
_entity.pdbx_description
1 polymer ?
#
loop_
_entity_poly.entity_id
_entity_poly.type
_entity_poly.pdbx_seq_one_letter_code
_entity_poly.pdbx_strand_id
1 'polypeptide(L)' 'LDVLVIDALQYRTHPSHLSLGQALGWIEKLSPKKAVLTHMHVPLDYATVMAETPANVEPAHDGMTIEIPLESA' A
#
# COMPACT_ATOMS: atom_id res chain seq x y z
N LEU A 1 5.31 -2.42 -12.65
CA LEU A 1 5.70 -1.27 -11.80
C LEU A 1 6.73 -1.75 -10.79
N ASP A 2 7.82 -1.01 -10.55
CA ASP A 2 8.78 -1.36 -9.49
C ASP A 2 8.18 -1.11 -8.11
N VAL A 3 7.61 0.08 -7.90
CA VAL A 3 6.91 0.44 -6.67
C VAL A 3 5.56 1.06 -6.99
N LEU A 4 4.50 0.64 -6.28
CA LEU A 4 3.17 1.25 -6.29
C LEU A 4 2.85 1.81 -4.91
N VAL A 5 2.71 3.13 -4.78
CA VAL A 5 2.18 3.75 -3.55
C VAL A 5 0.68 3.97 -3.76
N ILE A 6 -0.16 3.42 -2.88
CA ILE A 6 -1.63 3.37 -3.07
C ILE A 6 -2.39 3.67 -1.78
N ASP A 7 -3.54 4.33 -1.92
CA ASP A 7 -4.51 4.57 -0.85
C ASP A 7 -5.02 3.25 -0.24
N ALA A 8 -5.07 3.19 1.10
CA ALA A 8 -5.87 2.23 1.84
C ALA A 8 -6.34 2.87 3.16
N LEU A 9 -7.55 3.41 3.19
CA LEU A 9 -8.04 4.17 4.35
C LEU A 9 -8.30 3.30 5.58
N GLN A 10 -9.00 2.18 5.42
CA GLN A 10 -9.46 1.33 6.52
C GLN A 10 -9.93 -0.04 6.01
N TYR A 11 -10.36 -0.94 6.89
CA TYR A 11 -10.89 -2.25 6.50
C TYR A 11 -12.25 -2.18 5.77
N ARG A 12 -13.12 -1.24 6.14
CA ARG A 12 -14.45 -1.09 5.53
C ARG A 12 -14.41 -0.21 4.29
N THR A 13 -15.29 -0.46 3.34
CA THR A 13 -15.43 0.38 2.15
C THR A 13 -15.77 1.83 2.54
N HIS A 14 -15.25 2.78 1.78
CA HIS A 14 -15.52 4.21 1.93
C HIS A 14 -15.86 4.78 0.55
N PRO A 15 -16.79 5.75 0.43
CA PRO A 15 -17.20 6.29 -0.88
C PRO A 15 -16.06 6.96 -1.67
N SER A 16 -15.05 7.47 -0.97
CA SER A 16 -13.98 8.28 -1.58
C SER A 16 -12.60 7.64 -1.54
N HIS A 17 -12.42 6.55 -0.80
CA HIS A 17 -11.10 5.94 -0.54
C HIS A 17 -11.20 4.43 -0.58
N LEU A 18 -10.09 3.76 -0.88
CA LEU A 18 -10.06 2.31 -0.96
C LEU A 18 -10.07 1.74 0.46
N SER A 19 -10.82 0.65 0.65
CA SER A 19 -10.56 -0.23 1.77
C SER A 19 -9.25 -1.00 1.55
N LEU A 20 -8.67 -1.55 2.62
CA LEU A 20 -7.50 -2.44 2.52
C LEU A 20 -7.72 -3.57 1.51
N GLY A 21 -8.87 -4.23 1.56
CA GLY A 21 -9.20 -5.31 0.61
C GLY A 21 -9.29 -4.83 -0.85
N GLN A 22 -9.85 -3.63 -1.09
CA GLN A 22 -9.90 -3.07 -2.44
C GLN A 22 -8.50 -2.67 -2.95
N ALA A 23 -7.65 -2.11 -2.10
CA ALA A 23 -6.26 -1.80 -2.43
C ALA A 23 -5.47 -3.07 -2.77
N LEU A 24 -5.60 -4.13 -1.97
CA LEU A 24 -4.99 -5.44 -2.24
C LEU A 24 -5.48 -6.04 -3.57
N GLY A 25 -6.78 -5.93 -3.88
CA GLY A 25 -7.32 -6.37 -5.16
C GLY A 25 -6.76 -5.59 -6.37
N TRP A 26 -6.41 -4.32 -6.20
CA TRP A 26 -5.70 -3.55 -7.24
C TRP A 26 -4.23 -3.94 -7.34
N ILE A 27 -3.56 -4.16 -6.20
CA ILE A 27 -2.18 -4.63 -6.14
C ILE A 27 -2.05 -5.97 -6.87
N GLU A 28 -2.96 -6.91 -6.64
CA GLU A 28 -2.99 -8.20 -7.36
C GLU A 28 -3.09 -8.00 -8.88
N LYS A 29 -4.04 -7.17 -9.34
CA LYS A 29 -4.26 -6.89 -10.77
C LYS A 29 -3.08 -6.21 -11.45
N LEU A 30 -2.42 -5.28 -10.77
CA LEU A 30 -1.30 -4.50 -11.32
C LEU A 30 0.06 -5.20 -11.15
N SER A 31 0.14 -6.17 -10.24
CA SER A 31 1.32 -6.99 -9.96
C SER A 31 2.62 -6.17 -9.85
N PRO A 32 2.70 -5.15 -8.97
CA PRO A 32 3.94 -4.39 -8.76
C PRO A 32 4.98 -5.27 -8.04
N LYS A 33 6.28 -4.98 -8.24
CA LYS A 33 7.33 -5.67 -7.48
C LYS A 33 7.23 -5.36 -5.98
N LYS A 34 6.85 -4.13 -5.62
CA LYS A 34 6.58 -3.68 -4.24
C LYS A 34 5.36 -2.75 -4.21
N ALA A 35 4.52 -2.86 -3.18
CA ALA A 35 3.43 -1.95 -2.92
C ALA A 35 3.53 -1.34 -1.51
N VAL A 36 3.17 -0.08 -1.39
CA VAL A 36 3.21 0.69 -0.14
C VAL A 36 1.84 1.31 0.08
N LEU A 37 1.20 0.98 1.20
CA LEU A 37 -0.13 1.49 1.56
C LEU A 37 0.00 2.84 2.25
N THR A 38 -0.74 3.86 1.79
CA THR A 38 -0.75 5.21 2.39
C THR A 38 -2.17 5.69 2.67
N HIS A 39 -2.29 6.88 3.25
CA HIS A 39 -3.57 7.50 3.63
C HIS A 39 -4.38 6.62 4.61
N MET A 40 -3.65 5.95 5.53
CA MET A 40 -4.22 5.00 6.50
C MET A 40 -4.86 5.72 7.68
N HIS A 41 -6.08 5.32 8.04
CA HIS A 41 -6.80 5.83 9.20
C HIS A 41 -6.51 4.99 10.46
N VAL A 42 -7.02 5.45 11.60
CA VAL A 42 -6.79 4.85 12.93
C VAL A 42 -7.03 3.34 13.07
N PRO A 43 -7.91 2.67 12.28
CA PRO A 43 -8.09 1.22 12.40
C PRO A 43 -6.92 0.41 11.87
N LEU A 44 -6.05 0.99 11.04
CA LEU A 44 -4.94 0.29 10.38
C LEU A 44 -3.65 0.48 11.19
N ASP A 45 -3.52 -0.31 12.25
CA ASP A 45 -2.25 -0.40 12.99
C ASP A 45 -1.14 -0.99 12.10
N TYR A 46 0.06 -0.39 12.17
CA TYR A 46 1.18 -0.73 11.30
C TYR A 46 1.58 -2.21 11.39
N ALA A 47 1.82 -2.71 12.61
CA ALA A 47 2.31 -4.07 12.80
C ALA A 47 1.25 -5.10 12.40
N THR A 48 -0.01 -4.79 12.67
CA THR A 48 -1.16 -5.60 12.28
C THR A 48 -1.27 -5.69 10.75
N VAL A 49 -1.30 -4.55 10.05
CA VAL A 49 -1.41 -4.52 8.58
C VAL A 49 -0.22 -5.21 7.94
N MET A 50 1.00 -4.97 8.41
CA MET A 50 2.21 -5.64 7.92
C MET A 50 2.10 -7.18 7.99
N ALA A 51 1.48 -7.72 9.04
CA ALA A 51 1.29 -9.16 9.20
C ALA A 51 0.12 -9.73 8.35
N GLU A 52 -0.87 -8.90 8.04
CA GLU A 52 -2.06 -9.28 7.27
C GLU A 52 -1.85 -9.19 5.75
N THR A 53 -0.88 -8.40 5.29
CA THR A 53 -0.63 -8.16 3.87
C THR A 53 0.40 -9.12 3.26
N PRO A 54 0.36 -9.37 1.94
CA PRO A 54 1.37 -10.19 1.26
C PRO A 54 2.79 -9.63 1.42
N ALA A 55 3.81 -10.48 1.25
CA ALA A 55 5.21 -10.13 1.49
C ALA A 55 5.75 -8.95 0.63
N ASN A 56 5.11 -8.63 -0.49
CA ASN A 56 5.47 -7.50 -1.34
C ASN A 56 4.69 -6.22 -1.01
N VAL A 57 3.88 -6.20 0.04
CA VAL A 57 3.04 -5.08 0.46
C VAL A 57 3.40 -4.67 1.88
N GLU A 58 3.62 -3.38 2.11
CA GLU A 58 3.90 -2.83 3.43
C GLU A 58 3.06 -1.58 3.73
N PRO A 59 2.60 -1.38 4.96
CA PRO A 59 2.06 -0.09 5.39
C PRO A 59 3.16 0.97 5.39
N ALA A 60 2.86 2.17 4.88
CA ALA A 60 3.76 3.31 4.95
C ALA A 60 3.88 3.83 6.38
N HIS A 61 4.95 4.59 6.63
CA HIS A 61 5.11 5.38 7.84
C HIS A 61 5.69 6.74 7.48
N ASP A 62 5.52 7.72 8.36
CA ASP A 62 6.12 9.03 8.18
C ASP A 62 7.65 8.91 8.11
N GLY A 63 8.26 9.63 7.17
CA GLY A 63 9.72 9.56 6.91
C GLY A 63 10.19 8.33 6.14
N MET A 64 9.28 7.46 5.69
CA MET A 64 9.65 6.34 4.81
C MET A 64 10.33 6.84 3.53
N THR A 65 11.48 6.23 3.21
CA THR A 65 12.27 6.56 2.01
C THR A 65 12.21 5.39 1.03
N ILE A 66 11.91 5.69 -0.23
CA ILE A 66 11.85 4.71 -1.33
C ILE A 66 12.90 5.11 -2.37
N GLU A 67 13.91 4.29 -2.54
CA GLU A 67 14.95 4.49 -3.55
C GLU A 67 14.61 3.66 -4.80
N ILE A 68 14.64 4.30 -5.96
CA ILE A 68 14.46 3.65 -7.25
C ILE A 68 15.61 4.06 -8.19
N PRO A 69 16.09 3.15 -9.06
CA PRO A 69 17.06 3.52 -10.09
C PRO A 69 16.51 4.63 -10.98
N LEU A 70 17.33 5.64 -11.26
CA LEU A 70 17.01 6.61 -12.30
C LEU A 70 17.36 6.00 -13.66
N GLU A 71 16.35 5.58 -14.40
CA GLU A 71 16.53 5.23 -15.81
C GLU A 71 16.43 6.52 -16.64
N SER A 72 17.59 7.06 -17.05
CA SER A 72 17.65 8.11 -18.07
C SER A 72 17.57 7.45 -19.45
N ALA A 73 16.51 7.76 -20.20
CA ALA A 73 16.38 7.38 -21.60
C ALA A 73 17.47 8.00 -22.49
#